data_AF-A0A927GPG1-F1
#
_entry.id   AF-A0A927GPG1-F1
#
_cell.length_a   1.000
_cell.length_b   1.000
_cell.length_c   1.000
_cell.angle_alpha   90.00
_cell.angle_beta   90.00
_cell.angle_gamma   90.00
#
_symmetry.space_group_name_H-M   'P 1'
#
loop_
_entity.id
_entity.type
_entity.pdbx_description
1 polymer ?
#
loop_
_entity_poly.entity_id
_entity_poly.type
_entity_poly.pdbx_seq_one_letter_code
_entity_poly.pdbx_strand_id
1 'polypeptide(L)'
;MCSTPSTPPSSAGSDPVQPGRSPPGPRLARRGLRRLVQREGQHRAAGVAGYPAWASAEAARKLLWLLSYDTAGIKRAAPGDPLTKKGKVYGARPGPAGIVTHLHVEGHTLKDVLLLALPPQPAAGDAPVWEQPPPPTAVRTREPRGRQDWLTWPTRRVRLCPPAEDGAGVDRFALHDGDRIAGDNWALAHAYDR
;
A
#
# COMPACT_ATOMS: atom_id res chain seq x y z
N MET A 1 -44.80 -55.80 -17.92
CA MET A 1 -43.54 -55.32 -17.31
C MET A 1 -43.53 -53.81 -17.38
N CYS A 2 -43.35 -53.18 -16.21
CA CYS A 2 -43.14 -51.78 -15.88
C CYS A 2 -43.65 -50.64 -16.79
N SER A 3 -44.63 -49.93 -16.24
CA SER A 3 -45.13 -48.59 -16.55
C SER A 3 -44.10 -47.48 -16.27
N THR A 4 -44.09 -46.40 -17.07
CA THR A 4 -44.50 -45.02 -16.70
C THR A 4 -43.99 -43.95 -17.70
N PRO A 5 -44.64 -42.77 -17.78
CA PRO A 5 -44.72 -41.95 -19.00
C PRO A 5 -44.04 -40.58 -18.90
N SER A 6 -44.02 -39.89 -20.04
CA SER A 6 -43.59 -38.51 -20.30
C SER A 6 -44.67 -37.45 -19.97
N THR A 7 -44.27 -36.36 -19.29
CA THR A 7 -45.00 -35.06 -19.16
C THR A 7 -43.99 -33.92 -18.79
N PRO A 8 -44.34 -32.60 -18.82
CA PRO A 8 -43.76 -31.58 -19.70
C PRO A 8 -43.07 -30.43 -18.88
N PRO A 9 -42.74 -29.23 -19.43
CA PRO A 9 -41.83 -28.29 -18.78
C PRO A 9 -42.53 -27.48 -17.67
N SER A 10 -41.81 -27.25 -16.57
CA SER A 10 -42.25 -26.38 -15.48
C SER A 10 -41.80 -24.95 -15.72
N SER A 11 -42.76 -24.04 -15.88
CA SER A 11 -42.59 -22.60 -15.68
C SER A 11 -43.08 -22.24 -14.27
N ALA A 12 -42.24 -21.62 -13.45
CA ALA A 12 -42.61 -20.60 -12.45
C ALA A 12 -41.41 -20.26 -11.57
N GLY A 13 -41.24 -18.97 -11.27
CA GLY A 13 -40.43 -18.52 -10.13
C GLY A 13 -39.26 -17.63 -10.47
N SER A 14 -39.50 -16.51 -11.15
CA SER A 14 -38.66 -15.33 -10.97
C SER A 14 -38.79 -14.85 -9.53
N ASP A 15 -37.77 -15.12 -8.71
CA ASP A 15 -37.58 -14.48 -7.41
C ASP A 15 -36.48 -13.40 -7.50
N PRO A 16 -36.68 -12.24 -6.87
CA PRO A 16 -35.91 -11.03 -7.11
C PRO A 16 -34.49 -11.14 -6.56
N VAL A 17 -33.56 -10.45 -7.24
CA VAL A 17 -32.20 -10.17 -6.76
C VAL A 17 -32.27 -9.55 -5.38
N GLN A 18 -32.09 -10.37 -4.35
CA GLN A 18 -31.75 -9.91 -3.02
C GLN A 18 -30.35 -9.28 -3.10
N PRO A 19 -30.14 -8.02 -2.67
CA PRO A 19 -28.81 -7.43 -2.58
C PRO A 19 -28.02 -8.21 -1.51
N GLY A 20 -27.23 -9.16 -1.99
CA GLY A 20 -26.35 -9.99 -1.19
C GLY A 20 -25.41 -9.10 -0.38
N ARG A 21 -25.63 -9.09 0.93
CA ARG A 21 -24.71 -8.58 1.95
C ARG A 21 -23.27 -8.91 1.54
N SER A 22 -22.43 -7.88 1.40
CA SER A 22 -20.99 -8.08 1.26
C SER A 22 -20.50 -8.96 2.41
N PRO A 23 -19.80 -10.07 2.14
CA PRO A 23 -19.18 -10.85 3.20
C PRO A 23 -18.20 -9.95 3.95
N PRO A 24 -18.17 -9.97 5.29
CA PRO A 24 -17.23 -9.17 6.05
C PRO A 24 -15.81 -9.56 5.65
N GLY A 25 -15.08 -8.60 5.06
CA GLY A 25 -13.68 -8.79 4.70
C GLY A 25 -12.85 -9.29 5.90
N PRO A 26 -11.76 -10.03 5.65
CA PRO A 26 -11.01 -10.72 6.69
C PRO A 26 -10.54 -9.74 7.77
N ARG A 27 -11.11 -9.86 8.97
CA ARG A 27 -10.69 -9.16 10.19
C ARG A 27 -9.44 -9.82 10.76
N LEU A 28 -8.32 -9.73 10.07
CA LEU A 28 -7.02 -10.14 10.60
C LEU A 28 -6.03 -8.97 10.53
N ALA A 29 -5.18 -8.83 11.57
CA ALA A 29 -4.17 -7.79 11.83
C ALA A 29 -4.56 -6.53 12.64
N ARG A 30 -5.81 -6.33 13.08
CA ARG A 30 -6.12 -5.16 13.96
C ARG A 30 -5.50 -5.24 15.36
N ARG A 31 -5.26 -6.45 15.90
CA ARG A 31 -4.75 -6.65 17.28
C ARG A 31 -3.23 -6.43 17.43
N GLY A 32 -2.42 -6.82 16.43
CA GLY A 32 -0.97 -6.62 16.48
C GLY A 32 -0.62 -5.14 16.45
N LEU A 33 -1.21 -4.43 15.49
CA LEU A 33 -1.02 -3.00 15.26
C LEU A 33 -1.51 -2.12 16.44
N ARG A 34 -2.62 -2.43 17.10
CA ARG A 34 -3.08 -1.67 18.29
C ARG A 34 -2.07 -1.71 19.46
N ARG A 35 -1.41 -2.86 19.70
CA ARG A 35 -0.42 -3.01 20.79
C ARG A 35 0.88 -2.22 20.57
N LEU A 36 1.24 -1.94 19.32
CA LEU A 36 2.47 -1.19 19.00
C LEU A 36 2.32 0.31 19.22
N VAL A 37 1.16 0.86 18.89
CA VAL A 37 0.86 2.28 19.16
C VAL A 37 0.87 2.56 20.66
N GLN A 38 0.42 1.59 21.49
CA GLN A 38 0.49 1.71 22.94
C GLN A 38 1.93 1.63 23.49
N ARG A 39 2.85 0.89 22.84
CA ARG A 39 4.26 0.83 23.26
C ARG A 39 5.09 2.01 22.74
N GLU A 40 4.77 2.57 21.58
CA GLU A 40 5.43 3.78 21.06
C GLU A 40 4.94 5.06 21.74
N GLY A 41 3.76 5.04 22.37
CA GLY A 41 3.28 6.14 23.22
C GLY A 41 4.14 6.41 24.46
N GLN A 42 5.08 5.51 24.80
CA GLN A 42 5.97 5.64 25.97
C GLN A 42 7.32 6.30 25.66
N HIS A 43 7.62 6.65 24.40
CA HIS A 43 8.89 7.25 23.99
C HIS A 43 8.73 8.68 23.47
N ARG A 44 7.99 9.55 24.18
CA ARG A 44 8.27 10.98 24.11
C ARG A 44 9.57 11.21 24.89
N ALA A 45 10.65 11.56 24.20
CA ALA A 45 11.79 12.16 24.88
C ALA A 45 11.27 13.42 25.59
N ALA A 46 11.38 13.47 26.92
CA ALA A 46 10.98 14.64 27.69
C ALA A 46 11.70 15.88 27.14
N GLY A 47 10.95 16.92 26.77
CA GLY A 47 11.52 18.23 26.37
C GLY A 47 11.51 18.55 24.87
N VAL A 48 11.10 17.66 23.98
CA VAL A 48 10.86 18.04 22.56
C VAL A 48 9.42 18.49 22.42
N ALA A 49 9.20 19.77 22.08
CA ALA A 49 7.87 20.27 21.71
C ALA A 49 7.28 19.34 20.63
N GLY A 50 6.09 18.80 20.90
CA GLY A 50 5.44 17.88 19.97
C GLY A 50 5.22 18.56 18.63
N TYR A 51 5.41 17.83 17.53
CA TYR A 51 5.02 18.33 16.22
C TYR A 51 3.50 18.56 16.20
N PRO A 52 3.02 19.68 15.63
CA PRO A 52 1.59 19.92 15.50
C PRO A 52 0.97 18.82 14.63
N ALA A 53 -0.28 18.46 14.94
CA ALA A 53 -1.02 17.49 14.15
C ALA A 53 -1.24 18.02 12.72
N TRP A 54 -1.06 17.15 11.73
CA TRP A 54 -1.39 17.45 10.34
C TRP A 54 -2.87 17.22 10.07
N ALA A 55 -3.48 18.08 9.26
CA ALA A 55 -4.77 17.79 8.67
C ALA A 55 -4.70 16.52 7.81
N SER A 56 -5.79 15.75 7.70
CA SER A 56 -5.80 14.46 7.00
C SER A 56 -5.31 14.54 5.56
N ALA A 57 -5.68 15.61 4.83
CA ALA A 57 -5.23 15.83 3.46
C ALA A 57 -3.72 16.10 3.38
N GLU A 58 -3.16 16.84 4.34
CA GLU A 58 -1.73 17.08 4.41
C GLU A 58 -0.96 15.78 4.76
N ALA A 59 -1.45 15.02 5.73
CA ALA A 59 -0.86 13.74 6.11
C ALA A 59 -0.86 12.74 4.92
N ALA A 60 -1.92 12.73 4.11
CA ALA A 60 -2.00 11.92 2.90
C ALA A 60 -0.95 12.34 1.85
N ARG A 61 -0.76 13.65 1.60
CA ARG A 61 0.29 14.13 0.69
C ARG A 61 1.69 13.74 1.18
N LYS A 62 1.97 13.89 2.48
CA LYS A 62 3.26 13.49 3.06
C LYS A 62 3.47 11.97 2.99
N LEU A 63 2.42 11.19 3.18
CA LEU A 63 2.46 9.73 3.01
C LEU A 63 2.86 9.35 1.58
N LEU A 64 2.27 9.98 0.57
CA LEU A 64 2.63 9.74 -0.83
C LEU A 64 4.10 10.07 -1.09
N TRP A 65 4.55 11.24 -0.63
CA TRP A 65 5.97 11.64 -0.72
C TRP A 65 6.90 10.62 -0.06
N LEU A 66 6.57 10.15 1.14
CA LEU A 66 7.34 9.16 1.87
C LEU A 66 7.42 7.82 1.12
N LEU A 67 6.30 7.33 0.58
CA LEU A 67 6.28 6.07 -0.18
C LEU A 67 7.07 6.18 -1.49
N SER A 68 7.06 7.35 -2.12
CA SER A 68 7.72 7.58 -3.42
C SER A 68 9.21 7.90 -3.32
N TYR A 69 9.66 8.61 -2.28
CA TYR A 69 11.00 9.23 -2.22
C TYR A 69 11.83 8.88 -0.98
N ASP A 70 11.35 8.05 -0.05
CA ASP A 70 12.14 7.74 1.15
C ASP A 70 13.51 7.11 0.80
N THR A 71 14.51 7.42 1.61
CA THR A 71 15.90 7.05 1.35
C THR A 71 16.19 5.60 1.74
N ALA A 72 17.24 5.03 1.15
CA ALA A 72 17.79 3.74 1.55
C ALA A 72 18.36 3.75 2.97
N GLY A 73 18.65 2.57 3.52
CA GLY A 73 19.45 2.42 4.74
C GLY A 73 18.80 1.55 5.80
N ILE A 74 18.98 1.95 7.05
CA ILE A 74 18.48 1.19 8.22
C ILE A 74 17.11 1.75 8.62
N LYS A 75 16.11 0.87 8.70
CA LYS A 75 14.75 1.22 9.10
C LYS A 75 14.33 0.42 10.33
N ARG A 76 13.27 0.85 11.01
CA ARG A 76 12.69 0.06 12.10
C ARG A 76 12.12 -1.23 11.53
N ALA A 77 12.34 -2.32 12.25
CA ALA A 77 11.78 -3.59 11.86
C ALA A 77 10.26 -3.60 12.07
N ALA A 78 9.56 -4.17 11.10
CA ALA A 78 8.16 -4.50 11.27
C ALA A 78 8.02 -5.58 12.37
N PRO A 79 6.94 -5.56 13.16
CA PRO A 79 6.74 -6.55 14.22
C PRO A 79 6.52 -7.95 13.64
N GLY A 80 7.35 -8.90 14.08
CA GLY A 80 7.38 -10.25 13.54
C GLY A 80 8.13 -10.38 12.21
N ASP A 81 8.85 -9.34 11.76
CA ASP A 81 9.67 -9.42 10.55
C ASP A 81 10.89 -10.34 10.78
N PRO A 82 11.07 -11.39 9.96
CA PRO A 82 12.19 -12.34 10.12
C PRO A 82 13.57 -11.69 9.86
N LEU A 83 13.63 -10.56 9.17
CA LEU A 83 14.87 -9.81 8.92
C LEU A 83 15.29 -8.92 10.11
N THR A 84 14.52 -8.92 11.20
CA THR A 84 14.79 -8.10 12.39
C THR A 84 16.12 -8.47 13.02
N LYS A 85 17.02 -7.48 13.13
CA LYS A 85 18.25 -7.56 13.92
C LYS A 85 18.28 -6.37 14.88
N LYS A 86 18.19 -6.65 16.18
CA LYS A 86 18.12 -5.63 17.25
C LYS A 86 17.01 -4.59 17.02
N GLY A 87 15.82 -5.03 16.60
CA GLY A 87 14.67 -4.15 16.32
C GLY A 87 14.77 -3.32 15.04
N LYS A 88 15.79 -3.57 14.21
CA LYS A 88 16.04 -2.85 12.95
C LYS A 88 16.09 -3.82 11.77
N VAL A 89 15.76 -3.30 10.60
CA VAL A 89 15.96 -3.98 9.31
C VAL A 89 16.98 -3.17 8.52
N TYR A 90 17.91 -3.88 7.90
CA TYR A 90 19.03 -3.32 7.14
C TYR A 90 18.81 -3.49 5.64
N GLY A 91 19.33 -2.56 4.85
CA GLY A 91 19.27 -2.63 3.39
C GLY A 91 17.91 -2.26 2.81
N ALA A 92 17.17 -1.37 3.49
CA ALA A 92 15.97 -0.77 2.90
C ALA A 92 16.37 -0.06 1.59
N ARG A 93 15.56 -0.24 0.55
CA ARG A 93 15.79 0.38 -0.76
C ARG A 93 15.15 1.76 -0.84
N PRO A 94 15.65 2.66 -1.72
CA PRO A 94 15.00 3.94 -1.95
C PRO A 94 13.56 3.76 -2.46
N GLY A 95 12.75 4.80 -2.31
CA GLY A 95 11.47 4.97 -2.98
C GLY A 95 11.60 4.82 -4.51
N PRO A 96 10.59 4.29 -5.23
CA PRO A 96 10.67 4.07 -6.67
C PRO A 96 10.93 5.36 -7.44
N ALA A 97 10.37 6.49 -6.99
CA ALA A 97 10.57 7.78 -7.62
C ALA A 97 11.93 8.41 -7.29
N GLY A 98 12.63 7.92 -6.26
CA GLY A 98 13.98 8.38 -5.89
C GLY A 98 15.11 7.68 -6.66
N ILE A 99 14.81 6.64 -7.45
CA ILE A 99 15.82 5.85 -8.18
C ILE A 99 16.05 6.40 -9.59
N VAL A 100 15.07 7.08 -10.19
CA VAL A 100 15.12 7.58 -11.56
C VAL A 100 14.88 9.08 -11.63
N THR A 101 15.43 9.73 -12.65
CA THR A 101 15.12 11.14 -12.95
C THR A 101 13.78 11.18 -13.68
N HIS A 102 12.86 12.03 -13.20
CA HIS A 102 11.52 12.14 -13.78
C HIS A 102 11.47 13.34 -14.73
N LEU A 103 11.05 13.09 -15.97
CA LEU A 103 10.72 14.15 -16.93
C LEU A 103 9.20 14.35 -16.92
N HIS A 104 8.77 15.56 -16.61
CA HIS A 104 7.36 15.95 -16.67
C HIS A 104 7.17 16.86 -17.88
N VAL A 105 6.28 16.46 -18.80
CA VAL A 105 5.90 17.29 -19.94
C VAL A 105 4.73 18.17 -19.51
N GLU A 106 4.90 19.48 -19.63
CA GLU A 106 3.83 20.44 -19.37
C GLU A 106 2.80 20.44 -20.50
N GLY A 107 1.54 20.67 -20.14
CA GLY A 107 0.41 20.80 -21.08
C GLY A 107 -0.46 21.99 -20.68
N HIS A 108 -1.36 22.41 -21.57
CA HIS A 108 -2.23 23.56 -21.31
C HIS A 108 -3.29 23.28 -20.24
N THR A 109 -3.64 22.02 -20.07
CA THR A 109 -4.61 21.55 -19.08
C THR A 109 -4.11 20.33 -18.32
N LEU A 110 -4.71 20.07 -17.15
CA LEU A 110 -4.44 18.83 -16.41
C LEU A 110 -4.74 17.58 -17.26
N LYS A 111 -5.76 17.64 -18.12
CA LYS A 111 -6.06 16.55 -19.05
C LYS A 111 -4.89 16.28 -19.99
N ASP A 112 -4.28 17.33 -20.53
CA ASP A 112 -3.13 17.18 -21.44
C ASP A 112 -1.94 16.57 -20.71
N VAL A 113 -1.62 17.07 -19.51
CA VAL A 113 -0.54 16.53 -18.66
C VAL A 113 -0.77 15.04 -18.37
N LEU A 114 -2.01 14.65 -18.04
CA LEU A 114 -2.34 13.25 -17.78
C LEU A 114 -2.19 12.40 -19.04
N LEU A 115 -2.75 12.82 -20.18
CA LEU A 115 -2.66 12.07 -21.45
C LEU A 115 -1.21 11.93 -21.93
N LEU A 116 -0.36 12.94 -21.72
CA LEU A 116 1.07 12.89 -22.04
C LEU A 116 1.85 11.97 -21.10
N ALA A 117 1.39 11.79 -19.86
CA ALA A 117 2.04 10.94 -18.85
C ALA A 117 1.47 9.51 -18.78
N LEU A 118 0.40 9.21 -19.51
CA LEU A 118 -0.23 7.89 -19.50
C LEU A 118 0.74 6.84 -20.06
N PRO A 119 0.99 5.75 -19.33
CA PRO A 119 1.75 4.66 -19.89
C PRO A 119 1.05 3.97 -21.06
N PRO A 120 1.80 3.19 -21.86
CA PRO A 120 1.21 2.19 -22.73
C PRO A 120 0.33 1.21 -21.92
N GLN A 121 -0.52 0.47 -22.64
CA GLN A 121 -1.50 -0.44 -22.06
C GLN A 121 -0.88 -1.36 -20.98
N PRO A 122 -1.53 -1.54 -19.81
CA PRO A 122 -0.99 -2.34 -18.72
C PRO A 122 -0.80 -3.79 -19.15
N ALA A 123 0.27 -4.41 -18.63
CA ALA A 123 0.51 -5.84 -18.82
C ALA A 123 -0.60 -6.68 -18.17
N ALA A 124 -0.82 -7.89 -18.68
CA ALA A 124 -1.80 -8.80 -18.10
C ALA A 124 -1.43 -9.14 -16.64
N GLY A 125 -2.34 -8.82 -15.69
CA GLY A 125 -2.11 -9.03 -14.26
C GLY A 125 -1.36 -7.90 -13.54
N ASP A 126 -1.01 -6.81 -14.24
CA ASP A 126 -0.58 -5.56 -13.63
C ASP A 126 -1.76 -4.86 -12.97
N ALA A 127 -1.54 -4.37 -11.75
CA ALA A 127 -2.54 -3.66 -10.98
C ALA A 127 -1.82 -2.81 -9.92
N PRO A 128 -2.34 -1.64 -9.56
CA PRO A 128 -1.80 -0.86 -8.46
C PRO A 128 -1.97 -1.58 -7.12
N VAL A 129 -1.17 -1.21 -6.12
CA VAL A 129 -1.13 -1.90 -4.82
C VAL A 129 -2.48 -1.95 -4.09
N TRP A 130 -3.37 -0.99 -4.31
CA TRP A 130 -4.70 -0.97 -3.68
C TRP A 130 -5.72 -1.92 -4.30
N GLU A 131 -5.45 -2.42 -5.51
CA GLU A 131 -6.26 -3.46 -6.19
C GLU A 131 -5.72 -4.87 -5.92
N GLN A 132 -4.56 -4.98 -5.28
CA GLN A 132 -3.95 -6.24 -4.90
C GLN A 132 -4.33 -6.66 -3.46
N PRO A 133 -4.11 -7.93 -3.08
CA PRO A 133 -4.14 -8.32 -1.68
C PRO A 133 -3.20 -7.44 -0.84
N PRO A 134 -3.64 -6.97 0.35
CA PRO A 134 -2.81 -6.09 1.18
C PRO A 134 -1.43 -6.68 1.42
N PRO A 135 -0.35 -5.89 1.27
CA PRO A 135 0.99 -6.41 1.45
C PRO A 135 1.19 -6.84 2.91
N PRO A 136 1.90 -7.96 3.16
CA PRO A 136 2.20 -8.40 4.51
C PRO A 136 3.12 -7.39 5.20
N THR A 137 3.07 -7.36 6.53
CA THR A 137 3.88 -6.44 7.34
C THR A 137 5.39 -6.71 7.18
N ALA A 138 5.78 -7.98 7.02
CA ALA A 138 7.16 -8.37 6.82
C ALA A 138 7.69 -7.94 5.44
N VAL A 139 8.96 -7.58 5.39
CA VAL A 139 9.69 -7.31 4.15
C VAL A 139 9.65 -8.53 3.23
N ARG A 140 9.47 -8.26 1.92
CA ARG A 140 9.58 -9.25 0.85
C ARG A 140 10.47 -8.72 -0.24
N THR A 141 11.19 -9.60 -0.91
CA THR A 141 11.80 -9.30 -2.21
C THR A 141 10.95 -9.94 -3.29
N ARG A 142 10.47 -9.15 -4.24
CA ARG A 142 9.67 -9.62 -5.37
C ARG A 142 9.86 -8.70 -6.57
N GLU A 143 9.56 -9.23 -7.75
CA GLU A 143 9.46 -8.42 -8.95
C GLU A 143 8.10 -7.70 -9.04
N PRO A 144 8.06 -6.51 -9.65
CA PRO A 144 6.82 -5.85 -10.00
C PRO A 144 6.06 -6.58 -11.09
N ARG A 145 4.73 -6.57 -10.98
CA ARG A 145 3.83 -7.20 -11.97
C ARG A 145 3.72 -6.41 -13.26
N GLY A 146 4.04 -5.12 -13.19
CA GLY A 146 4.02 -4.18 -14.29
C GLY A 146 4.16 -2.76 -13.77
N ARG A 147 3.88 -1.78 -14.63
CA ARG A 147 4.12 -0.36 -14.35
C ARG A 147 3.17 0.19 -13.30
N GLN A 148 1.92 -0.27 -13.22
CA GLN A 148 0.97 0.20 -12.20
C GLN A 148 1.39 -0.27 -10.80
N ASP A 149 1.83 -1.53 -10.67
CA ASP A 149 2.41 -2.05 -9.44
C ASP A 149 3.71 -1.30 -9.07
N TRP A 150 4.57 -1.03 -10.04
CA TRP A 150 5.82 -0.28 -9.83
C TRP A 150 5.55 1.16 -9.35
N LEU A 151 4.67 1.90 -10.03
CA LEU A 151 4.34 3.29 -9.68
C LEU A 151 3.71 3.42 -8.29
N THR A 152 3.14 2.32 -7.78
CA THR A 152 2.49 2.25 -6.48
C THR A 152 3.24 1.36 -5.50
N TRP A 153 4.54 1.13 -5.75
CA TRP A 153 5.34 0.16 -5.03
C TRP A 153 5.32 0.40 -3.51
N PRO A 154 4.96 -0.60 -2.69
CA PRO A 154 4.87 -0.44 -1.25
C PRO A 154 6.26 -0.56 -0.60
N THR A 155 7.14 0.41 -0.85
CA THR A 155 8.51 0.47 -0.31
C THR A 155 8.58 0.52 1.20
N ARG A 156 7.52 0.99 1.85
CA ARG A 156 7.42 1.11 3.30
C ARG A 156 6.11 0.56 3.82
N ARG A 157 6.09 0.23 5.11
CA ARG A 157 4.87 -0.01 5.87
C ARG A 157 4.65 1.18 6.78
N VAL A 158 3.63 1.97 6.45
CA VAL A 158 3.32 3.19 7.17
C VAL A 158 1.96 3.07 7.81
N ARG A 159 1.87 3.50 9.06
CA ARG A 159 0.58 3.69 9.72
C ARG A 159 0.51 5.10 10.28
N LEU A 160 -0.44 5.87 9.76
CA LEU A 160 -0.81 7.16 10.34
C LEU A 160 -1.67 6.91 11.60
N CYS A 161 -1.41 7.69 12.65
CA CYS A 161 -2.07 7.58 13.93
C CYS A 161 -2.74 8.92 14.26
N PRO A 162 -4.03 8.93 14.62
CA PRO A 162 -4.69 10.14 15.11
C PRO A 162 -4.17 10.53 16.50
N PRO A 163 -4.48 11.76 16.95
CA PRO A 163 -4.24 12.21 18.33
C PRO A 163 -4.75 11.23 19.39
N ALA A 164 -4.08 11.22 20.54
CA ALA A 164 -4.45 10.34 21.66
C ALA A 164 -5.69 10.82 22.40
N GLU A 165 -5.89 12.14 22.44
CA GLU A 165 -7.06 12.82 22.98
C GLU A 165 -8.01 13.16 21.82
N ASP A 166 -9.22 13.63 22.16
CA ASP A 166 -10.21 14.04 21.16
C ASP A 166 -9.66 15.19 20.30
N GLY A 167 -9.17 14.83 19.13
CA GLY A 167 -8.51 15.73 18.19
C GLY A 167 -8.57 15.16 16.77
N ALA A 168 -8.66 16.06 15.79
CA ALA A 168 -8.68 15.69 14.38
C ALA A 168 -7.24 15.61 13.81
N GLY A 169 -7.09 14.87 12.71
CA GLY A 169 -5.85 14.82 11.96
C GLY A 169 -4.91 13.68 12.37
N VAL A 170 -3.60 13.90 12.19
CA VAL A 170 -2.52 12.91 12.38
C VAL A 170 -1.37 13.56 13.13
N ASP A 171 -1.03 13.06 14.31
CA ASP A 171 0.08 13.59 15.14
C ASP A 171 1.26 12.63 15.30
N ARG A 172 1.07 11.38 14.85
CA ARG A 172 2.06 10.31 14.95
C ARG A 172 1.95 9.40 13.75
N PHE A 173 3.05 8.70 13.46
CA PHE A 173 3.04 7.61 12.49
C PHE A 173 4.08 6.55 12.88
N ALA A 174 3.80 5.30 12.50
CA ALA A 174 4.78 4.22 12.51
C ALA A 174 5.31 4.03 11.10
N LEU A 175 6.62 3.80 10.98
CA LEU A 175 7.33 3.61 9.72
C LEU A 175 8.24 2.39 9.83
N HIS A 176 8.02 1.42 8.94
CA HIS A 176 8.87 0.24 8.80
C HIS A 176 9.26 0.05 7.33
N ASP A 177 10.26 -0.80 7.11
CA ASP A 177 10.65 -1.21 5.76
C ASP A 177 9.51 -1.99 5.07
N GLY A 178 9.57 -2.07 3.75
CA GLY A 178 8.52 -2.67 2.91
C GLY A 178 9.05 -3.62 1.84
N ASP A 179 8.35 -3.68 0.71
CA ASP A 179 8.74 -4.57 -0.39
C ASP A 179 9.99 -4.02 -1.09
N ARG A 180 10.86 -4.93 -1.52
CA ARG A 180 12.10 -4.65 -2.24
C ARG A 180 12.05 -5.30 -3.61
N ILE A 181 12.67 -4.64 -4.58
CA ILE A 181 12.94 -5.20 -5.90
C ILE A 181 14.40 -5.68 -5.90
N ALA A 182 14.66 -6.82 -6.51
CA ALA A 182 16.02 -7.35 -6.62
C ALA A 182 16.85 -6.50 -7.61
N GLY A 183 18.18 -6.58 -7.49
CA GLY A 183 19.10 -5.80 -8.34
C GLY A 183 19.67 -4.55 -7.68
N ASP A 184 20.64 -3.93 -8.33
CA ASP A 184 21.20 -2.64 -7.92
C ASP A 184 20.35 -1.47 -8.48
N ASN A 185 20.68 -0.23 -8.08
CA ASN A 185 19.90 0.92 -8.52
C ASN A 185 19.97 1.15 -10.04
N TRP A 186 21.04 0.72 -10.70
CA TRP A 186 21.23 0.86 -12.14
C TRP A 186 20.30 -0.08 -12.91
N ALA A 187 20.25 -1.34 -12.52
CA ALA A 187 19.32 -2.32 -13.07
C ALA A 187 17.85 -1.91 -12.86
N LEU A 188 17.54 -1.37 -11.66
CA LEU A 188 16.20 -0.88 -11.35
C LEU A 188 15.79 0.32 -12.20
N ALA A 189 16.71 1.25 -12.45
CA ALA A 189 16.46 2.40 -13.32
C ALA A 189 16.09 1.95 -14.74
N HIS A 190 16.81 0.97 -15.30
CA HIS A 190 16.50 0.43 -16.62
C HIS A 190 15.22 -0.42 -16.68
N ALA A 191 14.83 -1.05 -15.57
CA ALA A 191 13.58 -1.79 -15.49
C ALA A 191 12.36 -0.86 -15.45
N TYR A 192 12.52 0.40 -15.01
CA TYR A 192 11.46 1.39 -14.97
C TYR A 192 10.91 1.77 -16.35
N ASP A 193 11.77 1.71 -17.38
CA ASP A 193 11.45 2.12 -18.75
C ASP A 193 10.89 0.98 -19.63
N ARG A 194 10.78 -0.24 -19.09
CA ARG A 194 10.26 -1.42 -19.80
C ARG A 194 8.79 -1.66 -19.50
#